data_AF-A0A2U1S3D6-F1
#
_entry.id   AF-A0A2U1S3D6-F1
#
_cell.length_a   1.000
_cell.length_b   1.000
_cell.length_c   1.000
_cell.angle_alpha   90.00
_cell.angle_beta   90.00
_cell.angle_gamma   90.00
#
_symmetry.space_group_name_H-M   'P 1'
#
loop_
_entity.id
_entity.type
_entity.pdbx_description
1 polymer ?
#
loop_
_entity_poly.entity_id
_entity_poly.type
_entity_poly.pdbx_seq_one_letter_code
_entity_poly.pdbx_strand_id
1 'polypeptide(L)'
;MNPERWQQIKRLYNSALELEPARREAFLHEVCAGDDSLRQEIERLLEQQAEAEDLLGKPALEVAARALAQDRNNEPQPNHVGRSLLHYRIAEKIG
;
A
#
# COMPACT_ATOMS: atom_id res chain seq x y z
N MET A 1 -1.79 -18.56 3.22
CA MET A 1 -0.67 -18.32 2.27
C MET A 1 0.38 -19.40 2.49
N ASN A 2 0.72 -20.17 1.45
CA ASN A 2 1.80 -21.16 1.55
C ASN A 2 3.17 -20.47 1.55
N PRO A 3 4.13 -20.93 2.38
CA PRO A 3 5.47 -20.34 2.46
C PRO A 3 6.22 -20.43 1.13
N GLU A 4 5.99 -21.48 0.34
CA GLU A 4 6.59 -21.65 -0.99
C GLU A 4 6.11 -20.59 -1.98
N ARG A 5 4.80 -20.28 -1.97
CA ARG A 5 4.20 -19.23 -2.80
C ARG A 5 4.78 -17.86 -2.43
N TRP A 6 4.95 -17.60 -1.14
CA TRP A 6 5.58 -16.35 -0.67
C TRP A 6 7.04 -16.21 -1.11
N GLN A 7 7.84 -17.29 -1.04
CA GLN A 7 9.23 -17.29 -1.53
C GLN A 7 9.32 -17.03 -3.03
N GLN A 8 8.38 -17.58 -3.81
CA GLN A 8 8.29 -17.31 -5.24
C GLN A 8 7.97 -15.84 -5.53
N ILE A 9 6.93 -15.28 -4.89
CA ILE A 9 6.57 -13.86 -5.00
C ILE A 9 7.78 -12.98 -4.66
N LYS A 10 8.49 -13.27 -3.57
CA LYS A 10 9.62 -12.47 -3.10
C LYS A 10 10.80 -12.45 -4.09
N ARG A 11 11.09 -13.59 -4.72
CA ARG A 11 12.13 -13.68 -5.76
C ARG A 11 11.74 -12.89 -6.99
N LEU A 12 10.52 -13.09 -7.50
CA LEU A 12 10.02 -12.39 -8.67
C LEU A 12 9.95 -10.88 -8.46
N TYR A 13 9.52 -10.45 -7.27
CA TYR A 13 9.47 -9.06 -6.87
C TYR A 13 10.87 -8.42 -6.86
N ASN A 14 11.88 -9.08 -6.28
CA ASN A 14 13.26 -8.58 -6.30
C ASN A 14 13.80 -8.48 -7.73
N SER A 15 13.63 -9.52 -8.54
CA SER A 15 14.08 -9.47 -9.94
C SER A 15 13.34 -8.40 -10.76
N ALA A 16 12.06 -8.17 -10.49
CA ALA A 16 11.32 -7.07 -11.10
C ALA A 16 11.87 -5.70 -10.67
N LEU A 17 12.22 -5.51 -9.39
CA LEU A 17 12.80 -4.25 -8.91
C LEU A 17 14.11 -3.89 -9.62
N GLU A 18 14.94 -4.88 -9.94
CA GLU A 18 16.19 -4.70 -10.68
C GLU A 18 15.98 -4.32 -12.17
N LEU A 19 14.79 -4.58 -12.70
CA LEU A 19 14.42 -4.26 -14.07
C LEU A 19 13.76 -2.88 -14.18
N GLU A 20 13.91 -2.26 -15.35
CA GLU A 20 13.19 -1.04 -15.71
C GLU A 20 11.67 -1.30 -15.77
N PRO A 21 10.82 -0.31 -15.42
CA PRO A 21 9.37 -0.47 -15.39
C PRO A 21 8.79 -1.00 -16.71
N ALA A 22 9.32 -0.55 -17.86
CA ALA A 22 8.91 -1.02 -19.18
C ALA A 22 9.25 -2.51 -19.45
N ARG A 23 10.23 -3.08 -18.74
CA ARG A 23 10.61 -4.50 -18.85
C ARG A 23 9.95 -5.37 -17.78
N ARG A 24 9.44 -4.78 -16.69
CA ARG A 24 8.76 -5.51 -15.60
C ARG A 24 7.50 -6.22 -16.10
N GLU A 25 6.66 -5.54 -16.89
CA GLU A 25 5.44 -6.16 -17.45
C GLU A 25 5.75 -7.37 -18.32
N ALA A 26 6.73 -7.25 -19.23
CA ALA A 26 7.13 -8.36 -20.10
C ALA A 26 7.74 -9.53 -19.30
N PHE A 27 8.58 -9.24 -18.31
CA PHE A 27 9.15 -10.24 -17.41
C PHE A 27 8.07 -10.96 -16.59
N LEU A 28 7.13 -10.21 -16.01
CA LEU A 28 6.03 -10.82 -15.24
C LEU A 28 5.11 -11.64 -16.14
N HIS A 29 4.88 -11.22 -17.39
CA HIS A 29 4.11 -11.99 -18.36
C HIS A 29 4.80 -13.32 -18.74
N GLU A 30 6.13 -13.31 -18.89
CA GLU A 30 6.89 -14.52 -19.19
C GLU A 30 6.96 -15.48 -17.98
N VAL A 31 7.22 -14.94 -16.79
CA VAL A 31 7.47 -15.77 -15.60
C VAL A 31 6.19 -16.18 -14.87
N CYS A 32 5.11 -15.42 -15.01
CA CYS A 32 3.77 -15.78 -14.49
C CYS A 32 2.86 -16.36 -15.57
N ALA A 33 3.40 -16.85 -16.69
CA ALA A 33 2.62 -17.48 -17.76
C ALA A 33 1.80 -18.67 -17.20
N GLY A 34 0.52 -18.44 -16.93
CA GLY A 34 -0.41 -19.43 -16.36
C GLY A 34 -0.89 -19.16 -14.92
N ASP A 35 -0.39 -18.12 -14.24
CA ASP A 35 -0.83 -17.75 -12.89
C ASP A 35 -1.11 -16.23 -12.82
N ASP A 36 -2.18 -15.79 -13.49
CA ASP A 36 -2.62 -14.38 -13.56
C ASP A 36 -2.84 -13.75 -12.18
N SER A 37 -3.29 -14.55 -11.21
CA SER A 37 -3.45 -14.09 -9.82
C SER A 37 -2.11 -13.74 -9.19
N LEU A 38 -1.04 -14.49 -9.50
CA LEU A 38 0.30 -14.19 -9.02
C LEU A 38 0.84 -12.91 -9.65
N ARG A 39 0.59 -12.73 -10.96
CA ARG A 39 0.98 -11.52 -11.69
C ARG A 39 0.35 -10.28 -11.06
N GLN A 40 -0.97 -10.28 -10.89
CA GLN A 40 -1.69 -9.14 -10.30
C GLN A 40 -1.21 -8.81 -8.88
N GLU A 41 -0.90 -9.82 -8.07
CA GLU A 41 -0.40 -9.59 -6.71
C GLU A 41 0.97 -8.89 -6.73
N ILE A 42 1.86 -9.28 -7.64
CA ILE A 42 3.20 -8.67 -7.78
C ILE A 42 3.08 -7.25 -8.36
N GLU A 43 2.23 -7.05 -9.38
CA GLU A 43 1.96 -5.71 -9.95
C GLU A 43 1.46 -4.76 -8.87
N ARG A 44 0.48 -5.19 -8.06
CA ARG A 44 -0.06 -4.37 -6.97
C ARG A 44 0.99 -4.02 -5.93
N LEU A 45 1.89 -4.95 -5.59
CA LEU A 45 3.01 -4.66 -4.69
C LEU A 45 3.97 -3.63 -5.28
N LEU A 46 4.28 -3.73 -6.58
CA LEU A 46 5.18 -2.80 -7.27
C LEU A 46 4.57 -1.40 -7.37
N GLU A 47 3.28 -1.28 -7.65
CA GLU A 47 2.55 -0.01 -7.65
C GLU A 47 2.57 0.64 -6.27
N GLN A 48 2.26 -0.12 -5.21
CA GLN A 48 2.31 0.38 -3.83
C GLN A 48 3.71 0.81 -3.40
N GLN A 49 4.76 0.13 -3.88
CA GLN A 49 6.14 0.53 -3.64
C GLN A 49 6.49 1.85 -4.34
N ALA A 50 6.08 2.01 -5.61
CA ALA A 50 6.30 3.25 -6.36
C ALA A 50 5.55 4.43 -5.71
N GLU A 51 4.32 4.21 -5.25
CA GLU A 51 3.59 5.19 -4.44
C GLU A 51 4.31 5.47 -3.12
N ALA A 52 4.78 4.44 -2.42
CA ALA A 52 5.51 4.62 -1.16
C ALA A 52 6.81 5.41 -1.35
N GLU A 53 7.55 5.22 -2.45
CA GLU A 53 8.74 6.01 -2.77
C GLU A 53 8.39 7.48 -3.06
N ASP A 54 7.30 7.75 -3.78
CA ASP A 54 6.79 9.12 -4.00
C ASP A 54 6.30 9.77 -2.69
N LEU A 55 5.67 8.99 -1.80
CA LEU A 55 5.21 9.44 -0.50
C LEU A 55 6.37 9.69 0.48
N LEU A 56 7.40 8.84 0.50
CA LEU A 56 8.61 9.02 1.31
C LEU A 56 9.47 10.19 0.82
N GLY A 57 9.37 10.54 -0.47
CA GLY A 57 9.94 11.77 -1.03
C GLY A 57 9.17 13.04 -0.66
N LYS A 58 7.94 12.91 -0.13
CA LYS A 58 7.11 14.04 0.29
C LYS A 58 7.20 14.28 1.79
N PRO A 59 7.04 15.54 2.25
CA PRO A 59 6.94 15.83 3.67
C PRO A 59 5.82 14.98 4.28
N ALA A 60 6.11 14.27 5.38
CA ALA A 60 5.15 13.37 6.04
C ALA A 60 3.79 14.03 6.35
N LEU A 61 3.77 15.36 6.51
CA LEU A 61 2.56 16.16 6.68
C LEU A 61 1.64 16.17 5.44
N GLU A 62 2.23 16.24 4.24
CA GLU A 62 1.48 16.26 2.98
C GLU A 62 0.87 14.88 2.68
N VAL A 63 1.59 13.82 3.03
CA VAL A 63 1.13 12.42 2.98
C VAL A 63 -0.05 12.20 3.94
N ALA A 64 0.09 12.64 5.19
CA ALA A 64 -0.98 12.54 6.19
C ALA A 64 -2.23 13.34 5.78
N ALA A 65 -2.06 14.54 5.22
CA ALA A 65 -3.17 15.35 4.72
C ALA A 65 -3.92 14.68 3.55
N ARG A 66 -3.20 14.04 2.61
CA ARG A 66 -3.82 13.27 1.51
C ARG A 66 -4.53 12.02 2.00
N ALA A 67 -3.93 11.25 2.92
CA ALA A 67 -4.58 10.07 3.50
C ALA A 67 -5.88 10.45 4.23
N LEU A 68 -5.87 11.54 4.99
CA LEU A 68 -7.07 12.09 5.66
C LEU A 68 -8.10 12.65 4.66
N ALA A 69 -7.67 13.14 3.48
CA ALA A 69 -8.56 13.61 2.43
C ALA A 69 -9.15 12.48 1.57
N GLN A 70 -8.44 11.37 1.41
CA GLN A 70 -8.91 10.18 0.70
C GLN A 70 -9.91 9.38 1.55
N ASP A 71 -9.70 9.34 2.88
CA ASP A 71 -10.65 8.77 3.85
C ASP A 71 -11.99 9.54 3.88
N ARG A 72 -12.00 10.82 3.48
CA ARG A 72 -13.19 11.68 3.42
C ARG A 72 -14.14 11.41 2.24
N ASN A 73 -13.77 10.57 1.28
CA ASN A 73 -14.65 10.19 0.16
C ASN A 73 -15.62 9.04 0.51
N ASN A 74 -15.61 8.54 1.75
CA ASN A 74 -16.65 7.68 2.32
C ASN A 74 -17.26 8.43 3.52
N GLU A 75 -18.52 8.85 3.40
CA GLU A 75 -19.24 9.80 4.25
C GLU A 75 -19.33 9.42 5.75
N PRO A 76 -20.01 10.21 6.61
CA PRO A 76 -19.87 11.62 6.99
C PRO A 76 -19.37 11.71 8.47
N GLN A 77 -18.97 12.90 8.93
CA GLN A 77 -18.51 13.18 10.29
C GLN A 77 -19.32 12.45 11.39
N PRO A 78 -18.65 11.88 12.42
CA PRO A 78 -19.19 12.10 13.76
C PRO A 78 -18.11 12.36 14.82
N ASN A 79 -18.39 13.36 15.66
CA ASN A 79 -17.83 13.60 16.98
C ASN A 79 -17.00 12.43 17.56
N HIS A 80 -15.69 12.64 17.69
CA HIS A 80 -14.78 11.68 18.32
C HIS A 80 -14.83 11.68 19.87
N VAL A 81 -15.76 12.44 20.46
CA VAL A 81 -15.95 12.49 21.92
C VAL A 81 -16.47 11.14 22.39
N GLY A 82 -15.74 10.49 23.30
CA GLY A 82 -16.10 9.19 23.87
C GLY A 82 -15.40 7.97 23.27
N ARG A 83 -14.52 8.11 22.27
CA ARG A 83 -13.70 6.97 21.79
C ARG A 83 -12.55 6.70 22.77
N SER A 84 -12.41 5.45 23.22
CA SER A 84 -11.31 5.01 24.08
C SER A 84 -10.12 4.59 23.24
N LEU A 85 -8.97 5.25 23.41
CA LEU A 85 -7.69 4.82 22.84
C LEU A 85 -6.93 4.04 23.93
N LEU A 86 -6.92 2.71 23.77
CA LEU A 86 -6.36 1.68 24.67
C LEU A 86 -6.82 1.76 26.14
N HIS A 87 -6.56 2.85 26.86
CA HIS A 87 -6.98 3.08 28.25
C HIS A 87 -7.41 4.52 28.57
N TYR A 88 -7.41 5.43 27.59
CA TYR A 88 -7.80 6.82 27.78
C TYR A 88 -9.09 7.13 27.01
N ARG A 89 -10.06 7.75 27.69
CA ARG A 89 -11.28 8.27 27.08
C ARG A 89 -11.09 9.74 26.75
N ILE A 90 -11.28 10.12 25.49
CA ILE A 90 -11.27 11.53 25.08
C ILE A 90 -12.51 12.19 25.67
N ALA A 91 -12.30 13.07 26.67
CA ALA A 91 -13.37 13.74 27.39
C ALA A 91 -13.96 14.89 26.58
N GLU A 92 -13.15 15.83 26.09
CA GLU A 92 -13.60 16.96 25.27
C GLU A 92 -12.44 17.57 24.48
N LYS A 93 -12.75 18.28 23.39
CA LYS A 93 -11.77 19.03 22.61
C LYS A 93 -11.55 20.39 23.29
N ILE A 94 -10.37 20.61 23.83
CA ILE A 94 -9.99 21.93 24.33
C ILE A 94 -9.70 22.82 23.11
N GLY A 95 -10.47 23.91 23.01
CA GLY A 95 -10.24 25.03 22.10
C GLY A 95 -9.47 26.14 22.80
#